data_AF-A0A8S3VB10-F1
#
_entry.id   AF-A0A8S3VB10-F1
#
_cell.length_a   1.000
_cell.length_b   1.000
_cell.length_c   1.000
_cell.angle_alpha   90.00
_cell.angle_beta   90.00
_cell.angle_gamma   90.00
#
_symmetry.space_group_name_H-M   'P 1'
#
loop_
_entity.id
_entity.type
_entity.pdbx_description
1 polymer ?
#
loop_
_entity_poly.entity_id
_entity_poly.type
_entity_poly.pdbx_seq_one_letter_code
_entity_poly.pdbx_strand_id
1 'polypeptide(L)'
;MKIGEKYGELYDNEWTDAMENIKIVKQYYHGLNNSEIEEIIIHHLHRLLKCCYDDCLDRADQQIRSLGKAFAETMCMSLTSDEDIVNLPVCKEASAFRKERSKEFASVLYQNKSLCKNAIDDWKYRYKNVNVMQLLMISEFFEKCVHLCWSMVIQDPKMYLDDDLTPDTPFDKNTYKEFVRSGDRVAYVVWPALFLHKDGPLLFKGVVQAYWKK
;
A
#
# COMPACT_ATOMS: atom_id res chain seq x y z
N MET A 1 6.43 -18.93 2.98
CA MET A 1 6.95 -17.58 3.30
C MET A 1 5.76 -16.71 3.66
N LYS A 2 5.69 -16.23 4.91
CA LYS A 2 4.51 -15.54 5.44
C LYS A 2 4.51 -14.10 4.92
N ILE A 3 3.35 -13.57 4.51
CA ILE A 3 3.24 -12.23 3.88
C ILE A 3 3.82 -11.12 4.79
N GLY A 4 3.70 -11.26 6.11
CA GLY A 4 4.30 -10.31 7.06
C GLY A 4 5.84 -10.24 7.01
N GLU A 5 6.53 -11.35 6.71
CA GLU A 5 7.99 -11.36 6.55
C GLU A 5 8.39 -10.55 5.31
N LYS A 6 7.71 -10.79 4.18
CA LYS A 6 7.90 -10.02 2.93
C LYS A 6 7.61 -8.53 3.09
N TYR A 7 6.65 -8.19 3.95
CA TYR A 7 6.33 -6.80 4.26
C TYR A 7 7.45 -6.11 5.04
N GLY A 8 8.08 -6.82 5.99
CA GLY A 8 9.30 -6.34 6.64
C GLY A 8 10.47 -6.24 5.67
N GLU A 9 10.70 -7.26 4.85
CA GLU A 9 11.77 -7.27 3.84
C GLU A 9 11.62 -6.10 2.84
N LEU A 10 10.38 -5.75 2.45
CA LEU A 10 10.12 -4.62 1.56
C LEU A 10 10.55 -3.28 2.17
N TYR A 11 10.35 -3.13 3.48
CA TYR A 11 10.81 -1.96 4.23
C TYR A 11 12.33 -1.95 4.41
N ASP A 12 12.89 -3.08 4.84
CA ASP A 12 14.31 -3.16 5.18
C ASP A 12 15.21 -3.03 3.93
N ASN A 13 14.76 -3.55 2.78
CA ASN A 13 15.53 -3.56 1.53
C ASN A 13 15.09 -2.46 0.57
N GLU A 14 14.01 -2.65 -0.19
CA GLU A 14 13.75 -1.82 -1.38
C GLU A 14 13.24 -0.42 -1.04
N TRP A 15 12.54 -0.26 0.10
CA TRP A 15 12.23 1.07 0.61
C TRP A 15 13.50 1.82 1.05
N THR A 16 14.43 1.15 1.73
CA THR A 16 15.73 1.72 2.12
C THR A 16 16.56 2.08 0.89
N ASP A 17 16.64 1.19 -0.10
CA ASP A 17 17.34 1.43 -1.37
C ASP A 17 16.71 2.60 -2.14
N ALA A 18 15.37 2.69 -2.15
CA ALA A 18 14.68 3.84 -2.72
C ALA A 18 15.09 5.12 -1.98
N MET A 19 15.06 5.14 -0.65
CA MET A 19 15.50 6.30 0.16
C MET A 19 16.95 6.71 -0.10
N GLU A 20 17.87 5.76 -0.26
CA GLU A 20 19.29 6.04 -0.52
C GLU A 20 19.55 6.62 -1.91
N ASN A 21 18.95 6.01 -2.93
CA ASN A 21 19.01 6.52 -4.31
C ASN A 21 18.45 7.94 -4.41
N ILE A 22 17.57 8.31 -3.49
CA ILE A 22 16.95 9.63 -3.51
C ILE A 22 17.91 10.74 -2.99
N LYS A 23 19.03 10.40 -2.35
CA LYS A 23 20.09 11.39 -2.07
C LYS A 23 20.65 12.01 -3.36
N ILE A 24 20.56 11.32 -4.50
CA ILE A 24 20.95 11.80 -5.83
C ILE A 24 19.98 12.89 -6.33
N VAL A 25 18.71 12.86 -5.92
CA VAL A 25 17.67 13.83 -6.34
C VAL A 25 17.68 15.12 -5.51
N LYS A 26 18.50 15.20 -4.44
CA LYS A 26 18.65 16.42 -3.62
C LYS A 26 18.96 17.66 -4.46
N GLN A 27 19.70 17.48 -5.56
CA GLN A 27 20.05 18.56 -6.47
C GLN A 27 18.85 19.28 -7.12
N TYR A 28 17.66 18.65 -7.13
CA TYR A 28 16.45 19.22 -7.71
C TYR A 28 15.57 19.98 -6.68
N TYR A 29 15.90 19.90 -5.40
CA TYR A 29 15.14 20.53 -4.31
C TYR A 29 15.90 21.74 -3.73
N HIS A 30 16.05 22.78 -4.55
CA HIS A 30 16.73 24.01 -4.13
C HIS A 30 16.00 24.71 -2.99
N GLY A 31 16.74 25.14 -1.97
CA GLY A 31 16.21 25.91 -0.84
C GLY A 31 15.62 25.08 0.30
N LEU A 32 15.55 23.75 0.15
CA LEU A 32 15.17 22.84 1.23
C LEU A 32 16.40 22.25 1.91
N ASN A 33 16.31 22.06 3.23
CA ASN A 33 17.33 21.33 3.99
C ASN A 33 17.16 19.81 3.83
N ASN A 34 18.17 19.05 4.27
CA ASN A 34 18.17 17.59 4.13
C ASN A 34 16.96 16.92 4.81
N SER A 35 16.52 17.41 5.97
CA SER A 35 15.39 16.84 6.71
C SER A 35 14.06 17.08 6.00
N GLU A 36 13.87 18.27 5.41
CA GLU A 36 12.66 18.58 4.65
C GLU A 36 12.55 17.72 3.39
N ILE A 37 13.68 17.53 2.69
CA ILE A 37 13.74 16.66 1.52
C ILE A 37 13.42 15.22 1.93
N GLU A 38 14.07 14.70 2.97
CA GLU A 38 13.85 13.35 3.49
C GLU A 38 12.37 13.11 3.85
N GLU A 39 11.77 14.04 4.58
CA GLU A 39 10.36 13.97 4.95
C GLU A 39 9.45 13.93 3.72
N ILE A 40 9.68 14.80 2.73
CA ILE A 40 8.92 14.78 1.47
C ILE A 40 8.98 13.40 0.84
N ILE A 41 10.16 12.79 0.78
CA ILE A 41 10.38 11.51 0.12
C ILE A 41 9.65 10.38 0.85
N ILE A 42 9.76 10.34 2.17
CA ILE A 42 9.06 9.35 3.00
C ILE A 42 7.56 9.41 2.73
N HIS A 43 6.98 10.61 2.68
CA HIS A 43 5.56 10.78 2.35
C HIS A 43 5.21 10.24 0.97
N HIS A 44 6.09 10.35 -0.02
CA HIS A 44 5.86 9.80 -1.36
C HIS A 44 5.88 8.27 -1.37
N LEU A 45 6.89 7.66 -0.75
CA LEU A 45 7.00 6.19 -0.70
C LEU A 45 5.83 5.59 0.07
N HIS A 46 5.47 6.20 1.20
CA HIS A 46 4.28 5.82 1.97
C HIS A 46 2.99 5.94 1.13
N ARG A 47 2.81 7.07 0.44
CA ARG A 47 1.64 7.28 -0.43
C ARG A 47 1.57 6.29 -1.58
N LEU A 48 2.72 5.94 -2.17
CA LEU A 48 2.78 4.94 -3.25
C LEU A 48 2.33 3.58 -2.75
N LEU A 49 2.85 3.11 -1.61
CA LEU A 49 2.43 1.86 -0.99
C LEU A 49 0.91 1.86 -0.70
N LYS A 50 0.41 2.95 -0.11
CA LYS A 50 -1.01 3.10 0.20
C LYS A 50 -1.87 3.03 -1.06
N CYS A 51 -1.52 3.76 -2.11
CA CYS A 51 -2.26 3.69 -3.36
C CYS A 51 -2.20 2.31 -4.03
N CYS A 52 -1.07 1.60 -3.92
CA CYS A 52 -0.99 0.20 -4.37
C CYS A 52 -1.97 -0.68 -3.59
N TYR A 53 -2.04 -0.51 -2.26
CA TYR A 53 -2.95 -1.27 -1.40
C TYR A 53 -4.42 -0.99 -1.74
N ASP A 54 -4.81 0.28 -1.78
CA ASP A 54 -6.18 0.72 -2.07
C ASP A 54 -6.64 0.27 -3.46
N ASP A 55 -5.81 0.49 -4.49
CA ASP A 55 -6.15 0.05 -5.85
C ASP A 55 -6.24 -1.48 -5.95
N CYS A 56 -5.35 -2.21 -5.27
CA CYS A 56 -5.43 -3.68 -5.24
C CYS A 56 -6.71 -4.14 -4.55
N LEU A 57 -7.09 -3.48 -3.43
CA LEU A 57 -8.29 -3.79 -2.66
C LEU A 57 -9.55 -3.59 -3.51
N ASP A 58 -9.68 -2.43 -4.14
CA ASP A 58 -10.80 -2.07 -5.00
C ASP A 58 -10.93 -3.04 -6.17
N ARG A 59 -9.82 -3.36 -6.84
CA ARG A 59 -9.80 -4.28 -7.98
C ARG A 59 -10.12 -5.71 -7.56
N ALA A 60 -9.57 -6.19 -6.44
CA ALA A 60 -9.84 -7.52 -5.93
C ALA A 60 -11.33 -7.72 -5.65
N ASP A 61 -11.98 -6.70 -5.09
CA ASP A 61 -13.40 -6.76 -4.82
C ASP A 61 -14.27 -6.56 -6.05
N GLN A 62 -13.95 -5.58 -6.89
CA GLN A 62 -14.69 -5.32 -8.12
C GLN A 62 -14.67 -6.55 -9.03
N GLN A 63 -13.54 -7.26 -9.12
CA GLN A 63 -13.41 -8.47 -9.92
C GLN A 63 -14.42 -9.56 -9.48
N ILE A 64 -14.45 -9.89 -8.19
CA ILE A 64 -15.33 -10.94 -7.67
C ILE A 64 -16.80 -10.53 -7.74
N ARG A 65 -17.11 -9.27 -7.38
CA ARG A 65 -18.48 -8.73 -7.48
C ARG A 65 -18.98 -8.73 -8.92
N SER A 66 -18.17 -8.30 -9.88
CA SER A 66 -18.59 -8.23 -11.30
C SER A 66 -18.81 -9.62 -11.88
N LEU A 67 -17.96 -10.59 -11.54
CA LEU A 67 -18.14 -11.98 -11.95
C LEU A 67 -19.44 -12.57 -11.37
N GLY A 68 -19.68 -12.37 -10.07
CA GLY A 68 -20.89 -12.87 -9.42
C GLY A 68 -22.17 -12.24 -9.98
N LYS A 69 -22.16 -10.92 -10.26
CA LYS A 69 -23.28 -10.22 -10.90
C LYS A 69 -23.60 -10.80 -12.27
N ALA A 70 -22.57 -10.94 -13.13
CA ALA A 70 -22.75 -11.51 -14.46
C ALA A 70 -23.29 -12.95 -14.44
N PHE A 71 -22.81 -13.76 -13.49
CA PHE A 71 -23.31 -15.13 -13.31
C PHE A 71 -24.77 -15.14 -12.83
N ALA A 72 -25.11 -14.34 -11.82
CA ALA A 72 -26.47 -14.24 -11.28
C ALA A 72 -27.47 -13.78 -12.34
N GLU A 73 -27.12 -12.76 -13.14
CA GLU A 73 -27.93 -12.26 -14.25
C GLU A 73 -28.17 -13.36 -15.30
N THR A 74 -27.13 -14.08 -15.70
CA THR A 74 -27.22 -15.17 -16.69
C THR A 74 -28.11 -16.31 -16.21
N MET A 75 -28.09 -16.59 -14.90
CA MET A 75 -28.88 -17.65 -14.26
C MET A 75 -30.27 -17.18 -13.79
N CYS A 76 -30.68 -15.94 -14.11
CA CYS A 76 -31.93 -15.33 -13.67
C CYS A 76 -32.12 -15.35 -12.13
N MET A 77 -31.04 -15.24 -11.38
CA MET A 77 -31.07 -15.21 -9.91
C MET A 77 -31.50 -13.82 -9.42
N SER A 78 -32.40 -13.78 -8.44
CA SER A 78 -32.83 -12.53 -7.79
C SER A 78 -32.01 -12.28 -6.52
N LEU A 79 -30.75 -11.90 -6.68
CA LEU A 79 -29.87 -11.53 -5.55
C LEU A 79 -29.97 -10.02 -5.28
N THR A 80 -30.14 -9.66 -4.00
CA THR A 80 -30.36 -8.26 -3.60
C THR A 80 -29.20 -7.66 -2.83
N SER A 81 -28.25 -8.47 -2.37
CA SER A 81 -27.08 -8.00 -1.62
C SER A 81 -25.77 -8.41 -2.27
N ASP A 82 -24.73 -7.58 -2.10
CA ASP A 82 -23.37 -7.93 -2.53
C ASP A 82 -22.82 -9.14 -1.75
N GLU A 83 -23.28 -9.37 -0.51
CA GLU A 83 -22.90 -10.53 0.30
C GLU A 83 -23.39 -11.84 -0.32
N ASP A 84 -24.63 -11.88 -0.82
CA ASP A 84 -25.15 -13.05 -1.52
C ASP A 84 -24.36 -13.32 -2.82
N ILE A 85 -23.99 -12.25 -3.53
CA ILE A 85 -23.25 -12.33 -4.79
C ILE A 85 -21.86 -12.93 -4.57
N VAL A 86 -21.09 -12.43 -3.60
CA VAL A 86 -19.71 -12.93 -3.37
C VAL A 86 -19.68 -14.35 -2.80
N ASN A 87 -20.79 -14.82 -2.23
CA ASN A 87 -20.93 -16.17 -1.69
C ASN A 87 -21.32 -17.23 -2.73
N LEU A 88 -21.62 -16.83 -3.97
CA LEU A 88 -21.86 -17.76 -5.07
C LEU A 88 -20.67 -18.71 -5.26
N PRO A 89 -20.90 -19.99 -5.63
CA PRO A 89 -19.82 -20.95 -5.89
C PRO A 89 -18.76 -20.37 -6.84
N VAL A 90 -19.20 -19.82 -7.98
CA VAL A 90 -18.31 -19.24 -9.00
C VAL A 90 -17.34 -18.19 -8.44
N CYS A 91 -17.78 -17.41 -7.45
CA CYS A 91 -16.96 -16.40 -6.78
C CYS A 91 -15.92 -17.03 -5.85
N LYS A 92 -16.26 -18.15 -5.19
CA LYS A 92 -15.32 -18.94 -4.36
C LYS A 92 -14.28 -19.62 -5.23
N GLU A 93 -14.68 -20.25 -6.33
CA GLU A 93 -13.73 -20.85 -7.28
C GLU A 93 -12.82 -19.80 -7.92
N ALA A 94 -13.36 -18.65 -8.33
CA ALA A 94 -12.55 -17.55 -8.85
C ALA A 94 -11.57 -17.00 -7.81
N SER A 95 -11.97 -16.91 -6.54
CA SER A 95 -11.10 -16.49 -5.45
C SER A 95 -9.96 -17.49 -5.20
N ALA A 96 -10.24 -18.79 -5.29
CA ALA A 96 -9.22 -19.83 -5.18
C ALA A 96 -8.24 -19.77 -6.37
N PHE A 97 -8.75 -19.68 -7.60
CA PHE A 97 -7.93 -19.54 -8.81
C PHE A 97 -7.04 -18.29 -8.77
N ARG A 98 -7.58 -17.17 -8.28
CA ARG A 98 -6.82 -15.93 -8.07
C ARG A 98 -5.67 -16.10 -7.08
N LYS A 99 -5.90 -16.80 -5.97
CA LYS A 99 -4.85 -17.13 -4.98
C LYS A 99 -3.76 -18.02 -5.61
N GLU A 100 -4.16 -19.02 -6.39
CA GLU A 100 -3.24 -19.92 -7.10
C GLU A 100 -2.35 -19.16 -8.09
N ARG A 101 -2.95 -18.23 -8.86
CA ARG A 101 -2.29 -17.43 -9.90
C ARG A 101 -1.87 -16.04 -9.44
N SER A 102 -1.66 -15.87 -8.14
CA SER A 102 -1.46 -14.55 -7.53
C SER A 102 -0.32 -13.75 -8.18
N LYS A 103 0.77 -14.42 -8.58
CA LYS A 103 1.91 -13.74 -9.20
C LYS A 103 1.56 -13.18 -10.57
N GLU A 104 0.90 -13.98 -11.40
CA GLU A 104 0.50 -13.60 -12.75
C GLU A 104 -0.51 -12.45 -12.73
N PHE A 105 -1.49 -12.50 -11.81
CA PHE A 105 -2.43 -11.39 -11.63
C PHE A 105 -1.73 -10.11 -11.17
N ALA A 106 -0.80 -10.19 -10.21
CA ALA A 106 -0.02 -9.04 -9.77
C ALA A 106 0.82 -8.43 -10.91
N SER A 107 1.43 -9.26 -11.76
CA SER A 107 2.19 -8.77 -12.92
C SER A 107 1.29 -8.04 -13.93
N VAL A 108 0.06 -8.54 -14.18
CA VAL A 108 -0.91 -7.85 -15.04
C VAL A 108 -1.34 -6.51 -14.43
N LEU A 109 -1.55 -6.47 -13.10
CA LEU A 109 -1.89 -5.24 -12.39
C LEU A 109 -0.77 -4.20 -12.49
N TYR A 110 0.48 -4.63 -12.28
CA TYR A 110 1.65 -3.75 -12.41
C TYR A 110 1.79 -3.14 -13.81
N GLN A 111 1.47 -3.90 -14.86
CA GLN A 111 1.46 -3.40 -16.24
C GLN A 111 0.32 -2.42 -16.54
N ASN A 112 -0.66 -2.29 -15.64
CA ASN A 112 -1.79 -1.40 -15.83
C ASN A 112 -1.37 0.06 -15.59
N LYS A 113 -1.29 0.84 -16.67
CA LYS A 113 -0.93 2.26 -16.64
C LYS A 113 -1.87 3.16 -15.80
N SER A 114 -3.04 2.66 -15.42
CA SER A 114 -3.98 3.38 -14.54
C SER A 114 -3.71 3.14 -13.05
N LEU A 115 -2.90 2.14 -12.69
CA LEU A 115 -2.57 1.84 -11.30
C LEU A 115 -1.83 3.01 -10.66
N CYS A 116 -2.25 3.42 -9.47
CA CYS A 116 -1.70 4.54 -8.71
C CYS A 116 -1.68 5.87 -9.49
N LYS A 117 -2.46 6.01 -10.58
CA LYS A 117 -2.45 7.19 -11.45
C LYS A 117 -2.67 8.48 -10.66
N ASN A 118 -3.59 8.46 -9.68
CA ASN A 118 -3.87 9.63 -8.85
C ASN A 118 -2.67 10.05 -7.98
N ALA A 119 -1.90 9.08 -7.44
CA ALA A 119 -0.68 9.37 -6.70
C ALA A 119 0.39 9.97 -7.61
N ILE A 120 0.54 9.39 -8.81
CA ILE A 120 1.49 9.83 -9.83
C ILE A 120 1.14 11.24 -10.33
N ASP A 121 -0.14 11.54 -10.54
CA ASP A 121 -0.57 12.85 -11.06
C ASP A 121 -0.54 13.94 -9.98
N ASP A 122 -0.89 13.62 -8.73
CA ASP A 122 -0.72 14.55 -7.60
C ASP A 122 0.76 14.88 -7.37
N TRP A 123 1.66 13.91 -7.56
CA TRP A 123 3.11 14.16 -7.58
C TRP A 123 3.46 15.20 -8.64
N LYS A 124 3.15 14.92 -9.90
CA LYS A 124 3.49 15.80 -11.03
C LYS A 124 2.99 17.22 -10.79
N TYR A 125 1.82 17.35 -10.18
CA TYR A 125 1.23 18.63 -9.85
C TYR A 125 2.02 19.39 -8.76
N ARG A 126 2.36 18.71 -7.66
CA ARG A 126 3.04 19.34 -6.51
C ARG A 126 4.51 19.68 -6.79
N TYR A 127 5.21 18.87 -7.59
CA TYR A 127 6.65 18.97 -7.79
C TYR A 127 6.99 19.17 -9.27
N LYS A 128 6.53 20.30 -9.84
CA LYS A 128 6.51 20.70 -11.27
C LYS A 128 7.77 20.48 -12.14
N ASN A 129 8.88 19.94 -11.62
CA ASN A 129 10.16 19.76 -12.34
C ASN A 129 10.80 18.36 -12.24
N VAL A 130 10.09 17.29 -11.88
CA VAL A 130 10.77 16.02 -11.57
C VAL A 130 10.47 14.90 -12.56
N ASN A 131 11.30 14.82 -13.62
CA ASN A 131 11.44 13.62 -14.46
C ASN A 131 12.19 12.49 -13.71
N VAL A 132 12.97 12.83 -12.68
CA VAL A 132 13.77 11.85 -11.91
C VAL A 132 12.94 10.96 -10.98
N MET A 133 11.77 11.43 -10.55
CA MET A 133 10.86 10.68 -9.70
C MET A 133 10.00 9.72 -10.50
N GLN A 134 9.77 9.99 -11.80
CA GLN A 134 9.23 8.97 -12.71
C GLN A 134 10.22 7.81 -12.92
N LEU A 135 11.53 8.05 -12.92
CA LEU A 135 12.55 6.98 -12.94
C LEU A 135 12.58 6.15 -11.64
N LEU A 136 12.43 6.80 -10.48
CA LEU A 136 12.45 6.15 -9.17
C LEU A 136 11.13 5.43 -8.82
N MET A 137 10.00 5.92 -9.32
CA MET A 137 8.71 5.22 -9.20
C MET A 137 8.57 4.00 -10.14
N ILE A 138 9.47 3.83 -11.11
CA ILE A 138 9.57 2.61 -11.95
C ILE A 138 10.60 1.61 -11.34
N SER A 139 11.03 1.85 -10.10
CA SER A 139 11.97 0.96 -9.40
C SER A 139 11.30 -0.33 -8.94
N GLU A 140 12.15 -1.31 -8.67
CA GLU A 140 11.83 -2.58 -8.03
C GLU A 140 10.91 -2.44 -6.80
N PHE A 141 10.98 -1.31 -6.07
CA PHE A 141 10.08 -0.99 -4.96
C PHE A 141 8.60 -0.92 -5.38
N PHE A 142 8.27 -0.24 -6.48
CA PHE A 142 6.88 -0.11 -6.94
C PHE A 142 6.31 -1.46 -7.36
N GLU A 143 7.06 -2.21 -8.18
CA GLU A 143 6.65 -3.55 -8.59
C GLU A 143 6.42 -4.47 -7.38
N LYS A 144 7.31 -4.44 -6.38
CA LYS A 144 7.16 -5.22 -5.15
C LYS A 144 6.00 -4.74 -4.29
N CYS A 145 5.72 -3.43 -4.23
CA CYS A 145 4.51 -2.91 -3.58
C CYS A 145 3.26 -3.51 -4.21
N VAL A 146 3.14 -3.51 -5.53
CA VAL A 146 1.97 -4.07 -6.23
C VAL A 146 1.82 -5.57 -5.94
N HIS A 147 2.89 -6.34 -6.06
CA HIS A 147 2.86 -7.79 -5.80
C HIS A 147 2.50 -8.11 -4.35
N LEU A 148 3.05 -7.36 -3.40
CA LEU A 148 2.78 -7.56 -1.99
C LEU A 148 1.36 -7.15 -1.63
N CYS A 149 0.92 -5.96 -2.04
CA CYS A 149 -0.43 -5.46 -1.81
C CYS A 149 -1.47 -6.41 -2.39
N TRP A 150 -1.27 -6.89 -3.61
CA TRP A 150 -2.15 -7.91 -4.20
C TRP A 150 -2.21 -9.18 -3.35
N SER A 151 -1.05 -9.69 -2.91
CA SER A 151 -0.99 -10.87 -2.04
C SER A 151 -1.72 -10.67 -0.72
N MET A 152 -1.69 -9.45 -0.16
CA MET A 152 -2.37 -9.07 1.08
C MET A 152 -3.91 -9.03 0.93
N VAL A 153 -4.41 -8.40 -0.14
CA VAL A 153 -5.85 -8.16 -0.31
C VAL A 153 -6.62 -9.37 -0.83
N ILE A 154 -5.94 -10.37 -1.39
CA ILE A 154 -6.60 -11.61 -1.83
C ILE A 154 -6.72 -12.64 -0.70
N GLN A 155 -6.17 -12.37 0.49
CA GLN A 155 -6.41 -13.20 1.67
C GLN A 155 -7.88 -13.15 2.09
N ASP A 156 -8.32 -14.16 2.84
CA ASP A 156 -9.67 -14.22 3.39
C ASP A 156 -9.59 -14.66 4.87
N PRO A 157 -9.78 -13.75 5.84
CA PRO A 157 -10.02 -12.32 5.67
C PRO A 157 -8.82 -11.58 5.07
N LYS A 158 -9.07 -10.43 4.45
CA LYS A 158 -8.01 -9.59 3.87
C LYS A 158 -7.12 -9.02 4.96
N MET A 159 -5.82 -8.94 4.67
CA MET A 159 -4.88 -8.29 5.57
C MET A 159 -5.13 -6.79 5.61
N TYR A 160 -4.86 -6.16 6.76
CA TYR A 160 -5.17 -4.75 6.99
C TYR A 160 -3.88 -3.94 7.19
N LEU A 161 -3.72 -2.93 6.35
CA LEU A 161 -2.65 -1.94 6.42
C LEU A 161 -3.19 -0.75 7.21
N ASP A 162 -2.60 -0.45 8.37
CA ASP A 162 -3.08 0.61 9.24
C ASP A 162 -2.59 1.98 8.74
N ASP A 163 -3.48 2.64 8.03
CA ASP A 163 -3.31 3.94 7.41
C ASP A 163 -4.15 5.04 8.07
N ASP A 164 -4.81 4.72 9.19
CA ASP A 164 -5.71 5.62 9.94
C ASP A 164 -4.94 6.55 10.90
N LEU A 165 -3.63 6.34 11.04
CA LEU A 165 -2.79 7.12 11.93
C LEU A 165 -2.60 8.56 11.42
N THR A 166 -3.18 9.51 12.15
CA THR A 166 -3.09 10.94 11.85
C THR A 166 -1.97 11.63 12.64
N PRO A 167 -1.39 12.73 12.12
CA PRO A 167 -0.46 13.56 12.89
C PRO A 167 -1.07 14.03 14.22
N ASP A 168 -0.23 14.23 15.24
CA ASP A 168 -0.58 14.64 16.61
C ASP A 168 -1.37 13.59 17.43
N THR A 169 -1.55 12.38 16.90
CA THR A 169 -2.07 11.25 17.69
C THR A 169 -1.05 10.78 18.73
N PRO A 170 -1.48 10.27 19.90
CA PRO A 170 -0.59 9.67 20.88
C PRO A 170 0.21 8.52 20.29
N PHE A 171 1.51 8.49 20.57
CA PHE A 171 2.39 7.44 20.07
C PHE A 171 2.19 6.11 20.83
N ASP A 172 1.64 5.10 20.16
CA ASP A 172 1.51 3.74 20.69
C ASP A 172 2.72 2.86 20.35
N LYS A 173 3.54 2.57 21.35
CA LYS A 173 4.75 1.72 21.24
C LYS A 173 4.45 0.24 21.02
N ASN A 174 3.20 -0.20 21.23
CA ASN A 174 2.81 -1.58 20.96
C ASN A 174 2.62 -1.82 19.47
N THR A 175 2.07 -0.83 18.76
CA THR A 175 1.78 -0.91 17.32
C THR A 175 2.90 -0.34 16.46
N TYR A 176 3.63 0.67 16.96
CA TYR A 176 4.63 1.40 16.18
C TYR A 176 6.00 1.46 16.88
N LYS A 177 7.04 1.65 16.07
CA LYS A 177 8.40 2.00 16.50
C LYS A 177 8.79 3.38 15.95
N GLU A 178 9.72 4.03 16.64
CA GLU A 178 10.25 5.34 16.24
C GLU A 178 11.18 5.18 15.03
N PHE A 179 11.14 6.13 14.10
CA PHE A 179 12.02 6.17 12.94
C PHE A 179 13.42 6.68 13.33
N VAL A 180 13.55 7.99 13.57
CA VAL A 180 14.82 8.63 13.97
C VAL A 180 14.67 9.34 15.31
N ARG A 181 13.69 10.24 15.43
CA ARG A 181 13.47 11.01 16.66
C ARG A 181 12.41 10.36 17.54
N SER A 182 12.65 10.40 18.86
CA SER A 182 11.67 10.00 19.87
C SER A 182 10.64 11.07 20.19
N GLY A 183 9.50 10.65 20.73
CA GLY A 183 8.41 11.55 21.10
C GLY A 183 7.21 10.87 21.74
N ASP A 184 6.21 11.66 22.11
CA ASP A 184 4.92 11.20 22.63
C ASP A 184 3.78 11.34 21.61
N ARG A 185 4.06 12.02 20.48
CA ARG A 185 3.13 12.25 19.37
C ARG A 185 3.69 11.82 18.04
N VAL A 186 2.80 11.41 17.15
CA VAL A 186 3.11 11.05 15.75
C VAL A 186 3.24 12.33 14.91
N ALA A 187 4.39 12.55 14.27
CA ALA A 187 4.54 13.58 13.25
C ALA A 187 3.98 13.08 11.91
N TYR A 188 4.48 11.93 11.44
CA TYR A 188 4.04 11.28 10.21
C TYR A 188 4.38 9.78 10.21
N VAL A 189 3.65 9.02 9.39
CA VAL A 189 3.89 7.61 9.14
C VAL A 189 5.04 7.45 8.14
N VAL A 190 6.02 6.63 8.50
CA VAL A 190 7.12 6.22 7.60
C VAL A 190 6.78 4.92 6.91
N TRP A 191 6.29 3.95 7.69
CA TRP A 191 5.87 2.64 7.24
C TRP A 191 4.63 2.21 8.04
N PRO A 192 3.50 1.88 7.41
CA PRO A 192 2.30 1.49 8.14
C PRO A 192 2.49 0.24 8.99
N ALA A 193 1.62 0.06 9.99
CA ALA A 193 1.52 -1.21 10.70
C ALA A 193 0.73 -2.21 9.84
N LEU A 194 1.09 -3.49 9.95
CA LEU A 194 0.39 -4.57 9.23
C LEU A 194 -0.28 -5.51 10.21
N PHE A 195 -1.56 -5.74 10.00
CA PHE A 195 -2.39 -6.67 10.77
C PHE A 195 -2.85 -7.84 9.90
N LEU A 196 -3.09 -8.98 10.55
CA LEU A 196 -3.58 -10.18 9.86
C LEU A 196 -4.93 -9.95 9.16
N HIS A 197 -5.78 -9.14 9.77
CA HIS A 197 -7.00 -8.56 9.23
C HIS A 197 -7.37 -7.35 10.09
N LYS A 198 -8.42 -6.61 9.70
CA LYS A 198 -8.93 -5.48 10.50
C LYS A 198 -9.30 -5.97 11.90
N ASP A 199 -8.85 -5.26 12.92
CA ASP A 199 -9.00 -5.63 14.35
C ASP A 199 -8.34 -6.96 14.75
N GLY A 200 -7.48 -7.51 13.89
CA GLY A 200 -6.76 -8.77 14.10
C GLY A 200 -5.41 -8.59 14.82
N PRO A 201 -4.63 -9.67 14.97
CA PRO A 201 -3.30 -9.59 15.56
C PRO A 201 -2.32 -8.81 14.67
N LEU A 202 -1.44 -8.04 15.32
CA LEU A 202 -0.34 -7.35 14.67
C LEU A 202 0.66 -8.35 14.09
N LEU A 203 1.00 -8.18 12.81
CA LEU A 203 2.02 -8.97 12.12
C LEU A 203 3.34 -8.22 11.99
N PHE A 204 3.28 -6.90 11.82
CA PHE A 204 4.46 -6.05 11.71
C PHE A 204 4.21 -4.69 12.35
N LYS A 205 5.10 -4.28 13.27
CA LYS A 205 5.05 -2.94 13.86
C LYS A 205 5.34 -1.89 12.81
N GLY A 206 4.46 -0.90 12.68
CA GLY A 206 4.72 0.24 11.80
C GLY A 206 5.88 1.09 12.29
N VAL A 207 6.33 2.01 11.44
CA VAL A 207 7.39 2.97 11.73
C VAL A 207 6.84 4.38 11.58
N VAL A 208 7.06 5.21 12.60
CA VAL A 208 6.58 6.60 12.62
C VAL A 208 7.70 7.54 13.03
N GLN A 209 7.68 8.74 12.47
CA GLN A 209 8.49 9.82 13.02
C GLN A 209 7.74 10.43 14.19
N ALA A 210 8.31 10.38 15.39
CA ALA A 210 7.71 10.98 16.59
C ALA A 210 8.24 12.38 16.88
N TYR A 211 7.51 13.15 17.68
CA TYR A 211 7.94 14.42 18.25
C TYR A 211 7.36 14.63 19.66
N TRP A 212 7.97 15.52 20.42
CA TRP A 212 7.47 15.96 21.72
C TRP A 212 6.55 17.16 21.53
N LYS A 213 5.30 17.06 21.99
CA LYS A 213 4.41 18.23 22.03
C LYS A 213 4.92 19.21 23.08
N LYS A 214 5.26 20.42 22.64
CA LYS A 214 5.65 21.53 23.54
C LYS A 214 4.44 22.17 24.19
#